data_AF-A0A3E1R776-F1
#
_entry.id   AF-A0A3E1R776-F1
#
_cell.length_a   1.000
_cell.length_b   1.000
_cell.length_c   1.000
_cell.angle_alpha   90.00
_cell.angle_beta   90.00
_cell.angle_gamma   90.00
#
_symmetry.space_group_name_H-M   'P 1'
#
loop_
_entity.id
_entity.type
_entity.pdbx_description
1 polymer ?
#
loop_
_entity_poly.entity_id
_entity_poly.type
_entity_poly.pdbx_seq_one_letter_code
_entity_poly.pdbx_strand_id
1 'polypeptide(L)'
;MHDVPLNQAVGLLGLAAPLAPQLLAVVSHGDARTEQPLLWQLSSALSELGYSVTVLDATMSETVNNPGLQQLLDYQFGHSALEDDGPAWNVLPAAMGLQSLCAPGAKPAHSLQRLGQALQSSGVLVLYAGSDVLIRLLGGSTVRPLLSVSGEKSSLLTSYLALKRLLRKGRLEPTILNMMQDAAQGTGAAGVAHALRECARNFLAYDVRPVRIDPLQPEAHIEADMRRLVTRLLEHAMPLPCGTAQEDAGFEQSAERPRERVRFGEMSRSH
;
A
#
# COMPACT_ATOMS: atom_id res chain seq x y z
N MET A 1 6.38 -38.05 -21.85
CA MET A 1 5.30 -37.06 -21.64
C MET A 1 4.98 -37.11 -20.16
N HIS A 2 5.64 -36.27 -19.36
CA HIS A 2 5.57 -36.36 -17.89
C HIS A 2 4.54 -35.36 -17.39
N ASP A 3 3.47 -35.90 -16.80
CA ASP A 3 2.49 -35.17 -16.01
C ASP A 3 3.19 -34.35 -14.92
N VAL A 4 2.98 -33.04 -14.97
CA VAL A 4 3.35 -32.14 -13.88
C VAL A 4 2.29 -32.32 -12.79
N PRO A 5 2.67 -32.66 -11.53
CA PRO A 5 1.70 -32.77 -10.46
C PRO A 5 1.12 -31.38 -10.18
N LEU A 6 -0.16 -31.21 -10.52
CA LEU A 6 -0.93 -30.02 -10.23
C LEU A 6 -0.96 -29.83 -8.71
N ASN A 7 -0.26 -28.80 -8.24
CA ASN A 7 -0.16 -28.46 -6.82
C ASN A 7 -1.56 -28.15 -6.27
N GLN A 8 -2.08 -29.02 -5.39
CA GLN A 8 -3.42 -28.93 -4.80
C GLN A 8 -3.65 -27.65 -3.98
N ALA A 9 -2.60 -26.85 -3.73
CA ALA A 9 -2.70 -25.53 -3.10
C ALA A 9 -3.19 -24.40 -4.04
N VAL A 10 -3.13 -24.59 -5.37
CA VAL A 10 -3.57 -23.57 -6.35
C VAL A 10 -5.09 -23.35 -6.27
N GLY A 11 -5.87 -24.40 -5.99
CA GLY A 11 -7.32 -24.30 -5.84
C GLY A 11 -7.76 -23.47 -4.64
N LEU A 12 -6.95 -23.37 -3.58
CA LEU A 12 -7.27 -22.55 -2.40
C LEU A 12 -6.89 -21.07 -2.58
N LEU A 13 -5.83 -20.78 -3.34
CA LEU A 13 -5.44 -19.41 -3.69
C LEU A 13 -6.50 -18.72 -4.57
N GLY A 14 -7.14 -19.46 -5.48
CA GLY A 14 -8.24 -18.95 -6.31
C GLY A 14 -9.55 -18.69 -5.56
N LEU A 15 -9.75 -19.28 -4.36
CA LEU A 15 -10.97 -19.13 -3.55
C LEU A 15 -10.87 -18.02 -2.49
N ALA A 16 -9.67 -17.49 -2.26
CA ALA A 16 -9.39 -16.43 -1.31
C ALA A 16 -8.78 -15.20 -2.02
N ALA A 17 -9.36 -14.80 -3.15
CA ALA A 17 -9.08 -13.48 -3.70
C ALA A 17 -9.31 -12.45 -2.57
N PRO A 18 -8.32 -11.60 -2.23
CA PRO A 18 -8.50 -10.59 -1.21
C PRO A 18 -9.76 -9.78 -1.54
N LEU A 19 -10.72 -9.75 -0.61
CA LEU A 19 -11.95 -8.94 -0.74
C LEU A 19 -11.65 -7.44 -0.93
N ALA A 20 -10.39 -7.03 -0.71
CA ALA A 20 -9.88 -5.69 -0.85
C ALA A 20 -8.39 -5.70 -1.26
N PRO A 21 -7.95 -4.78 -2.14
CA PRO A 21 -6.54 -4.62 -2.47
C PRO A 21 -5.71 -4.31 -1.21
N GLN A 22 -4.58 -4.98 -1.05
CA GLN A 22 -3.64 -4.72 0.04
C GLN A 22 -2.66 -3.61 -0.34
N LEU A 23 -2.64 -2.52 0.42
CA LEU A 23 -1.73 -1.40 0.20
C LEU A 23 -0.39 -1.61 0.92
N LEU A 24 0.68 -1.60 0.14
CA LEU A 24 2.07 -1.45 0.55
C LEU A 24 2.54 -0.04 0.23
N ALA A 25 3.48 0.48 1.02
CA ALA A 25 4.10 1.78 0.76
C ALA A 25 5.61 1.63 0.62
N VAL A 26 6.18 2.26 -0.40
CA VAL A 26 7.62 2.39 -0.64
C VAL A 26 7.95 3.88 -0.72
N VAL A 27 8.95 4.29 0.06
CA VAL A 27 9.33 5.69 0.17
C VAL A 27 10.30 6.04 -0.94
N SER A 28 9.94 7.01 -1.77
CA SER A 28 10.92 7.70 -2.62
C SER A 28 11.56 8.84 -1.83
N HIS A 29 12.88 8.79 -1.65
CA HIS A 29 13.65 9.86 -1.00
C HIS A 29 14.68 10.50 -1.94
N GLY A 30 14.71 10.09 -3.21
CA GLY A 30 15.52 10.70 -4.25
C GLY A 30 16.72 9.85 -4.69
N ASP A 31 16.81 8.61 -4.24
CA ASP A 31 17.83 7.65 -4.69
C ASP A 31 17.23 6.65 -5.70
N ALA A 32 16.74 7.18 -6.82
CA ALA A 32 16.03 6.38 -7.84
C ALA A 32 16.87 5.20 -8.38
N ARG A 33 18.20 5.30 -8.35
CA ARG A 33 19.13 4.24 -8.81
C ARG A 33 19.03 2.98 -7.95
N THR A 34 18.65 3.11 -6.68
CA THR A 34 18.47 1.96 -5.77
C THR A 34 17.01 1.65 -5.52
N GLU A 35 16.15 2.67 -5.52
CA GLU A 35 14.70 2.55 -5.32
C GLU A 35 14.00 1.82 -6.48
N GLN A 36 14.34 2.13 -7.74
CA GLN A 36 13.65 1.52 -8.90
C GLN A 36 13.94 0.01 -9.07
N PRO A 37 15.21 -0.46 -9.01
CA PRO A 37 15.49 -1.90 -9.06
C PRO A 37 14.81 -2.65 -7.91
N LEU A 38 14.74 -2.05 -6.72
CA LEU A 38 14.04 -2.62 -5.58
C LEU A 38 12.54 -2.81 -5.87
N LEU A 39 11.89 -1.81 -6.46
CA LEU A 39 10.47 -1.90 -6.82
C LEU A 39 10.21 -3.04 -7.79
N TRP A 40 11.08 -3.24 -8.79
CA TRP A 40 10.97 -4.36 -9.71
C TRP A 40 11.15 -5.70 -9.02
N GLN A 41 12.16 -5.83 -8.15
CA GLN A 41 12.37 -7.07 -7.38
C GLN A 41 11.21 -7.39 -6.45
N LEU A 42 10.65 -6.37 -5.78
CA LEU A 42 9.44 -6.52 -4.95
C LEU A 42 8.24 -6.95 -5.78
N SER A 43 8.04 -6.31 -6.94
CA SER A 43 6.92 -6.63 -7.84
C SER A 43 7.02 -8.04 -8.39
N SER A 44 8.22 -8.47 -8.81
CA SER A 44 8.48 -9.86 -9.24
C SER A 44 8.20 -10.86 -8.12
N ALA A 45 8.75 -10.63 -6.92
CA ALA A 45 8.56 -11.53 -5.78
C ALA A 45 7.08 -11.61 -5.34
N LEU A 46 6.33 -10.51 -5.42
CA LEU A 46 4.88 -10.50 -5.18
C LEU A 46 4.11 -11.30 -6.25
N SER A 47 4.44 -11.11 -7.53
CA SER A 47 3.84 -11.88 -8.62
C SER A 47 4.14 -13.37 -8.54
N GLU A 48 5.36 -13.76 -8.15
CA GLU A 48 5.75 -15.16 -7.91
C GLU A 48 5.00 -15.80 -6.75
N LEU A 49 4.50 -15.00 -5.79
CA LEU A 49 3.62 -15.44 -4.72
C LEU A 49 2.14 -15.55 -5.16
N GLY A 50 1.83 -15.20 -6.42
CA GLY A 50 0.50 -15.28 -7.01
C GLY A 50 -0.35 -14.02 -6.86
N TYR A 51 0.24 -12.88 -6.48
CA TYR A 51 -0.49 -11.61 -6.40
C TYR A 51 -0.48 -10.86 -7.73
N SER A 52 -1.62 -10.30 -8.12
CA SER A 52 -1.70 -9.24 -9.13
C SER A 52 -1.22 -7.93 -8.50
N VAL A 53 -0.13 -7.37 -9.02
CA VAL A 53 0.52 -6.20 -8.42
C VAL A 53 0.29 -4.97 -9.28
N THR A 54 -0.05 -3.85 -8.65
CA THR A 54 -0.05 -2.55 -9.30
C THR A 54 0.84 -1.61 -8.53
N VAL A 55 1.81 -1.00 -9.19
CA VAL A 55 2.70 0.02 -8.61
C VAL A 55 2.16 1.38 -9.00
N LEU A 56 1.88 2.24 -8.03
CA LEU A 56 1.55 3.64 -8.25
C LEU A 56 2.81 4.47 -8.10
N ASP A 57 3.32 4.97 -9.21
CA ASP A 57 4.52 5.78 -9.24
C ASP A 57 4.17 7.28 -9.13
N ALA A 58 4.33 7.83 -7.94
CA ALA A 58 4.09 9.25 -7.68
C ALA A 58 5.20 10.18 -8.25
N THR A 59 6.29 9.61 -8.78
CA THR A 59 7.37 10.37 -9.41
C THR A 59 7.12 10.60 -10.90
N MET A 60 6.20 9.82 -11.50
CA MET A 60 5.79 9.96 -12.90
C MET A 60 4.43 10.65 -13.01
N SER A 61 4.37 11.73 -13.79
CA SER A 61 3.13 12.45 -14.08
C SER A 61 2.32 11.77 -15.19
N GLU A 62 1.01 11.69 -14.98
CA GLU A 62 0.04 11.25 -15.96
C GLU A 62 0.01 12.20 -17.16
N THR A 63 -0.17 11.64 -18.37
CA THR A 63 -0.34 12.42 -19.60
C THR A 63 -1.46 11.84 -20.45
N VAL A 64 -1.88 12.55 -21.50
CA VAL A 64 -2.89 12.05 -22.44
C VAL A 64 -2.43 10.76 -23.14
N ASN A 65 -1.14 10.65 -23.43
CA ASN A 65 -0.56 9.50 -24.13
C ASN A 65 -0.08 8.39 -23.18
N ASN A 66 -0.05 8.67 -21.88
CA ASN A 66 0.28 7.71 -20.82
C ASN A 66 -0.64 7.99 -19.62
N PRO A 67 -1.91 7.56 -19.70
CA PRO A 67 -2.88 7.78 -18.64
C PRO A 67 -2.47 7.01 -17.39
N GLY A 68 -2.91 7.48 -16.23
CA GLY A 68 -2.59 6.86 -14.95
C GLY A 68 -3.69 7.06 -13.92
N LEU A 69 -3.29 7.21 -12.67
CA LEU A 69 -4.23 7.23 -11.54
C LEU A 69 -5.28 8.33 -11.67
N GLN A 70 -4.90 9.53 -12.12
CA GLN A 70 -5.87 10.62 -12.27
C GLN A 70 -7.05 10.22 -13.17
N GLN A 71 -6.77 9.65 -14.35
CA GLN A 71 -7.80 9.22 -15.27
C GLN A 71 -8.67 8.12 -14.64
N LEU A 72 -8.08 7.16 -13.94
CA LEU A 72 -8.84 6.12 -13.23
C LEU A 72 -9.77 6.70 -12.16
N LEU A 73 -9.36 7.76 -11.47
CA LEU A 73 -10.19 8.43 -10.46
C LEU A 73 -11.31 9.30 -11.07
N ASP A 74 -11.13 9.77 -12.30
CA ASP A 74 -12.07 10.65 -13.02
C ASP A 74 -13.14 9.84 -13.77
N TYR A 75 -12.79 8.66 -14.31
CA TYR A 75 -13.74 7.74 -14.96
C TYR A 75 -14.54 6.96 -13.90
N GLN A 76 -15.64 7.56 -13.44
CA GLN A 76 -16.41 7.06 -12.29
C GLN A 76 -17.11 5.71 -12.46
N PHE A 77 -17.29 5.17 -13.66
CA PHE A 77 -17.90 3.84 -13.85
C PHE A 77 -17.47 3.25 -15.19
N GLY A 78 -16.50 2.35 -15.20
CA GLY A 78 -16.10 1.66 -16.44
C GLY A 78 -14.82 0.86 -16.28
N HIS A 79 -14.94 -0.31 -15.66
CA HIS A 79 -14.02 -1.40 -15.94
C HIS A 79 -14.04 -1.64 -17.46
N SER A 80 -13.02 -1.18 -18.19
CA SER A 80 -12.42 -2.15 -19.10
C SER A 80 -11.50 -2.94 -18.20
N ALA A 81 -11.85 -4.20 -17.96
CA ALA A 81 -10.86 -5.16 -17.52
C ALA A 81 -9.64 -4.90 -18.40
N LEU A 82 -8.52 -4.51 -17.78
CA LEU A 82 -7.23 -4.65 -18.43
C LEU A 82 -7.21 -6.13 -18.82
N GLU A 83 -7.32 -6.41 -20.11
CA GLU A 83 -7.25 -7.77 -20.62
C GLU A 83 -5.99 -8.40 -20.01
N ASP A 84 -6.21 -9.54 -19.37
CA ASP A 84 -5.30 -10.29 -18.49
C ASP A 84 -4.15 -10.97 -19.26
N ASP A 85 -3.65 -10.30 -20.29
CA ASP A 85 -2.59 -10.78 -21.19
C ASP A 85 -1.27 -10.01 -20.96
N GLY A 86 -1.25 -9.15 -19.94
CA GLY A 86 -0.07 -8.42 -19.48
C GLY A 86 0.73 -9.17 -18.41
N PRO A 87 1.96 -8.72 -18.09
CA PRO A 87 2.70 -9.23 -16.94
C PRO A 87 1.87 -9.12 -15.66
N ALA A 88 2.04 -10.08 -14.74
CA ALA A 88 1.33 -10.14 -13.46
C ALA A 88 1.56 -8.92 -12.53
N TRP A 89 2.34 -7.93 -12.97
CA TRP A 89 2.51 -6.63 -12.34
C TRP A 89 2.56 -5.50 -13.38
N ASN A 90 2.02 -4.33 -13.02
CA ASN A 90 2.01 -3.12 -13.84
C ASN A 90 2.45 -1.89 -13.03
N VAL A 91 3.05 -0.88 -13.69
CA VAL A 91 3.40 0.42 -13.11
C VAL A 91 2.52 1.50 -13.74
N LEU A 92 1.75 2.20 -12.90
CA LEU A 92 0.89 3.30 -13.30
C LEU A 92 1.49 4.63 -12.84
N PRO A 93 1.60 5.64 -13.73
CA PRO A 93 1.89 7.01 -13.32
C PRO A 93 0.79 7.50 -12.37
N ALA A 94 1.15 8.18 -11.29
CA ALA A 94 0.20 8.50 -10.23
C ALA A 94 0.39 9.89 -9.59
N ALA A 95 1.32 10.71 -10.09
CA ALA A 95 1.66 11.97 -9.45
C ALA A 95 0.45 12.92 -9.30
N MET A 96 -0.30 13.14 -10.37
CA MET A 96 -1.45 14.04 -10.39
C MET A 96 -2.66 13.44 -9.67
N GLY A 97 -2.91 12.15 -9.85
CA GLY A 97 -4.00 11.43 -9.15
C GLY A 97 -3.80 11.46 -7.64
N LEU A 98 -2.58 11.19 -7.16
CA LEU A 98 -2.25 11.27 -5.73
C LEU A 98 -2.28 12.71 -5.22
N GLN A 99 -1.90 13.69 -6.04
CA GLN A 99 -2.05 15.10 -5.68
C GLN A 99 -3.52 15.48 -5.49
N SER A 100 -4.42 15.03 -6.36
CA SER A 100 -5.86 15.21 -6.25
C SER A 100 -6.42 14.55 -4.97
N LEU A 101 -5.98 13.33 -4.67
CA LEU A 101 -6.34 12.63 -3.43
C LEU A 101 -5.79 13.31 -2.17
N CYS A 102 -4.69 14.05 -2.28
CA CYS A 102 -4.07 14.82 -1.20
C CYS A 102 -4.52 16.28 -1.15
N ALA A 103 -5.56 16.66 -1.89
CA ALA A 103 -6.02 18.04 -1.95
C ALA A 103 -6.38 18.59 -0.54
N PRO A 104 -6.17 19.89 -0.27
CA PRO A 104 -6.53 20.50 1.00
C PRO A 104 -8.00 20.23 1.37
N GLY A 105 -8.24 19.72 2.58
CA GLY A 105 -9.58 19.37 3.06
C GLY A 105 -10.05 17.95 2.71
N ALA A 106 -9.31 17.21 1.89
CA ALA A 106 -9.58 15.79 1.66
C ALA A 106 -9.31 14.98 2.94
N LYS A 107 -10.25 14.11 3.31
CA LYS A 107 -10.08 13.18 4.42
C LYS A 107 -9.31 11.94 3.93
N PRO A 108 -8.24 11.51 4.63
CA PRO A 108 -7.44 10.35 4.21
C PRO A 108 -8.27 9.08 3.97
N ALA A 109 -9.25 8.81 4.83
CA ALA A 109 -10.15 7.66 4.69
C ALA A 109 -10.95 7.67 3.37
N HIS A 110 -11.46 8.84 2.97
CA HIS A 110 -12.19 8.98 1.71
C HIS A 110 -11.25 8.85 0.50
N SER A 111 -10.04 9.40 0.59
CA SER A 111 -9.03 9.27 -0.45
C SER A 111 -8.61 7.81 -0.66
N LEU A 112 -8.43 7.05 0.42
CA LEU A 112 -8.12 5.62 0.38
C LEU A 112 -9.29 4.77 -0.14
N GLN A 113 -10.54 5.16 0.17
CA GLN A 113 -11.73 4.51 -0.39
C GLN A 113 -11.83 4.72 -1.89
N ARG A 114 -11.62 5.96 -2.38
CA ARG A 114 -11.56 6.23 -3.82
C ARG A 114 -10.45 5.44 -4.50
N LEU A 115 -9.30 5.32 -3.86
CA LEU A 115 -8.18 4.52 -4.35
C LEU A 115 -8.54 3.04 -4.45
N GLY A 116 -9.15 2.47 -3.42
CA GLY A 116 -9.62 1.08 -3.41
C GLY A 116 -10.69 0.81 -4.47
N GLN A 117 -11.59 1.76 -4.71
CA GLN A 117 -12.63 1.66 -5.76
C GLN A 117 -12.06 1.73 -7.18
N ALA A 118 -11.01 2.53 -7.41
CA ALA A 118 -10.38 2.64 -8.73
C ALA A 118 -9.55 1.40 -9.10
N LEU A 119 -9.09 0.62 -8.12
CA LEU A 119 -8.12 -0.46 -8.28
C LEU A 119 -8.60 -1.79 -7.70
N GLN A 120 -9.90 -2.07 -7.83
CA GLN A 120 -10.55 -3.27 -7.27
C GLN A 120 -10.01 -4.58 -7.86
N SER A 121 -9.48 -4.54 -9.08
CA SER A 121 -8.89 -5.70 -9.76
C SER A 121 -7.46 -6.02 -9.30
N SER A 122 -6.81 -5.11 -8.56
CA SER A 122 -5.45 -5.32 -8.05
C SER A 122 -5.49 -6.15 -6.76
N GLY A 123 -4.63 -7.16 -6.65
CA GLY A 123 -4.46 -7.90 -5.40
C GLY A 123 -3.62 -7.12 -4.38
N VAL A 124 -2.49 -6.57 -4.85
CA VAL A 124 -1.57 -5.77 -4.04
C VAL A 124 -1.27 -4.46 -4.76
N LEU A 125 -1.42 -3.35 -4.03
CA LEU A 125 -1.11 -2.01 -4.49
C LEU A 125 0.17 -1.52 -3.82
N VAL A 126 1.22 -1.25 -4.60
CA VAL A 126 2.48 -0.70 -4.11
C VAL A 126 2.50 0.80 -4.38
N LEU A 127 2.32 1.61 -3.35
CA LEU A 127 2.42 3.07 -3.45
C LEU A 127 3.88 3.51 -3.32
N TYR A 128 4.49 3.90 -4.44
CA TYR A 128 5.83 4.48 -4.47
C TYR A 128 5.75 6.01 -4.49
N ALA A 129 6.04 6.64 -3.34
CA ALA A 129 5.84 8.07 -3.20
C ALA A 129 6.77 8.74 -2.20
N GLY A 130 6.92 10.06 -2.35
CA GLY A 130 7.64 10.89 -1.39
C GLY A 130 6.96 10.94 -0.02
N SER A 131 7.76 11.20 1.02
CA SER A 131 7.28 11.23 2.41
C SER A 131 6.05 12.12 2.63
N ASP A 132 5.94 13.27 1.94
CA ASP A 132 4.82 14.20 2.12
C ASP A 132 3.48 13.62 1.63
N VAL A 133 3.47 12.81 0.56
CA VAL A 133 2.28 12.11 0.07
C VAL A 133 1.90 10.99 1.03
N LEU A 134 2.87 10.18 1.45
CA LEU A 134 2.65 9.08 2.40
C LEU A 134 2.10 9.57 3.74
N ILE A 135 2.63 10.68 4.27
CA ILE A 135 2.14 11.28 5.52
C ILE A 135 0.70 11.75 5.39
N ARG A 136 0.32 12.34 4.25
CA ARG A 136 -1.05 12.84 4.03
C ARG A 136 -2.05 11.70 3.84
N LEU A 137 -1.70 10.64 3.12
CA LEU A 137 -2.62 9.54 2.84
C LEU A 137 -2.66 8.49 3.94
N LEU A 138 -1.51 8.19 4.56
CA LEU A 138 -1.33 7.05 5.46
C LEU A 138 -1.03 7.48 6.90
N GLY A 139 -1.00 8.79 7.20
CA GLY A 139 -0.70 9.29 8.53
C GLY A 139 -1.59 8.67 9.61
N GLY A 140 -0.98 8.09 10.64
CA GLY A 140 -1.69 7.40 11.73
C GLY A 140 -2.23 6.01 11.39
N SER A 141 -1.97 5.49 10.19
CA SER A 141 -2.25 4.09 9.85
C SER A 141 -1.20 3.13 10.41
N THR A 142 -1.46 1.83 10.29
CA THR A 142 -0.53 0.75 10.68
C THR A 142 0.44 0.35 9.57
N VAL A 143 0.36 0.98 8.40
CA VAL A 143 1.26 0.68 7.27
C VAL A 143 2.69 0.97 7.71
N ARG A 144 3.61 0.08 7.34
CA ARG A 144 5.04 0.28 7.54
C ARG A 144 5.75 0.54 6.22
N PRO A 145 5.97 1.81 5.84
CA PRO A 145 6.60 2.12 4.56
C PRO A 145 8.00 1.52 4.46
N LEU A 146 8.34 0.92 3.33
CA LEU A 146 9.69 0.47 3.04
C LEU A 146 10.56 1.68 2.68
N LEU A 147 11.64 1.88 3.42
CA LEU A 147 12.63 2.92 3.13
C LEU A 147 13.97 2.24 2.81
N SER A 148 14.39 2.33 1.55
CA SER A 148 15.70 1.85 1.12
C SER A 148 16.81 2.82 1.53
N VAL A 149 17.97 2.27 1.82
CA VAL A 149 19.19 3.01 2.13
C VAL A 149 20.32 2.36 1.35
N SER A 150 21.10 3.17 0.63
CA SER A 150 22.28 2.73 -0.11
C SER A 150 23.57 3.18 0.57
N GLY A 151 24.72 2.75 0.04
CA GLY A 151 26.04 3.17 0.55
C GLY A 151 26.42 4.62 0.26
N GLU A 152 25.61 5.34 -0.54
CA GLU A 152 25.87 6.70 -0.95
C GLU A 152 25.61 7.72 0.19
N LYS A 153 26.49 8.71 0.31
CA LYS A 153 26.37 9.75 1.37
C LYS A 153 25.09 10.59 1.23
N SER A 154 24.68 10.87 -0.01
CA SER A 154 23.42 11.57 -0.29
C SER A 154 22.22 10.77 0.21
N SER A 155 22.23 9.45 -0.01
CA SER A 155 21.19 8.50 0.42
C SER A 155 21.02 8.48 1.93
N LEU A 156 22.10 8.58 2.72
CA LEU A 156 22.00 8.67 4.19
C LEU A 156 21.21 9.90 4.64
N LEU A 157 21.52 11.08 4.08
CA LEU A 157 20.88 12.33 4.51
C LEU A 157 19.40 12.36 4.08
N THR A 158 19.11 12.00 2.83
CA THR A 158 17.74 12.00 2.31
C THR A 158 16.88 10.95 2.99
N SER A 159 17.41 9.74 3.22
CA SER A 159 16.71 8.68 3.98
C SER A 159 16.48 9.09 5.44
N TYR A 160 17.44 9.72 6.12
CA TYR A 160 17.24 10.25 7.47
C TYR A 160 16.15 11.34 7.52
N LEU A 161 16.13 12.25 6.55
CA LEU A 161 15.08 13.27 6.45
C LEU A 161 13.70 12.64 6.19
N ALA A 162 13.62 11.65 5.31
CA ALA A 162 12.40 10.90 5.05
C ALA A 162 11.92 10.16 6.32
N LEU A 163 12.83 9.43 7.00
CA LEU A 163 12.58 8.73 8.26
C LEU A 163 12.04 9.70 9.34
N LYS A 164 12.73 10.83 9.54
CA LYS A 164 12.31 11.86 10.50
C LYS A 164 10.91 12.39 10.20
N ARG A 165 10.58 12.62 8.92
CA ARG A 165 9.25 13.10 8.51
C ARG A 165 8.18 12.04 8.76
N LEU A 166 8.43 10.79 8.38
CA LEU A 166 7.50 9.67 8.58
C LEU A 166 7.17 9.46 10.06
N LEU A 167 8.20 9.41 10.93
CA LEU A 167 8.02 9.21 12.36
C LEU A 167 7.35 10.41 13.04
N ARG A 168 7.84 11.64 12.80
CA ARG A 168 7.37 12.82 13.56
C ARG A 168 6.08 13.43 13.03
N LYS A 169 5.86 13.41 11.72
CA LYS A 169 4.67 14.02 11.10
C LYS A 169 3.61 12.99 10.75
N GLY A 170 4.00 11.81 10.27
CA GLY A 170 3.08 10.74 9.86
C GLY A 170 2.73 9.74 10.96
N ARG A 171 3.53 9.66 12.03
CA ARG A 171 3.47 8.55 13.02
C ARG A 171 3.56 7.18 12.35
N LEU A 172 4.32 7.10 11.25
CA LEU A 172 4.55 5.89 10.48
C LEU A 172 5.90 5.30 10.88
N GLU A 173 5.92 3.99 11.15
CA GLU A 173 7.13 3.24 11.47
C GLU A 173 7.66 2.54 10.22
N PRO A 174 8.68 3.09 9.54
CA PRO A 174 9.17 2.47 8.31
C PRO A 174 10.01 1.23 8.58
N THR A 175 9.92 0.27 7.66
CA THR A 175 10.86 -0.84 7.55
C THR A 175 12.07 -0.35 6.77
N ILE A 176 13.24 -0.36 7.42
CA ILE A 176 14.48 0.08 6.76
C ILE A 176 15.11 -1.10 6.04
N LEU A 177 15.41 -0.92 4.76
CA LEU A 177 16.15 -1.87 3.94
C LEU A 177 17.50 -1.30 3.58
N ASN A 178 18.57 -2.00 3.95
CA ASN A 178 19.92 -1.68 3.52
C ASN A 178 20.27 -2.55 2.31
N MET A 179 20.37 -1.91 1.14
CA MET A 179 20.78 -2.55 -0.11
C MET A 179 22.27 -2.30 -0.29
N MET A 180 23.08 -3.35 -0.11
CA MET A 180 24.54 -3.24 -0.14
C MET A 180 25.06 -3.25 -1.59
N GLN A 181 24.76 -2.22 -2.37
CA GLN A 181 25.13 -2.20 -3.80
C GLN A 181 26.63 -2.05 -4.09
N ASP A 182 27.45 -1.69 -3.09
CA ASP A 182 28.88 -1.42 -3.33
C ASP A 182 29.77 -2.08 -2.27
N ALA A 183 29.99 -3.39 -2.44
CA ALA A 183 30.92 -4.18 -1.64
C ALA A 183 32.34 -4.24 -2.25
N ALA A 184 32.61 -3.48 -3.32
CA ALA A 184 33.96 -3.30 -3.83
C ALA A 184 34.85 -2.45 -2.88
N GLN A 185 34.26 -1.75 -1.91
CA GLN A 185 34.97 -0.98 -0.88
C GLN A 185 34.37 -1.27 0.50
N GLY A 186 34.81 -2.36 1.11
CA GLY A 186 34.25 -3.07 2.27
C GLY A 186 34.10 -2.34 3.62
N THR A 187 33.71 -1.05 3.66
CA THR A 187 33.36 -0.35 4.91
C THR A 187 32.19 0.65 4.80
N GLY A 188 31.76 1.06 3.60
CA GLY A 188 30.83 2.18 3.40
C GLY A 188 29.35 1.88 3.71
N ALA A 189 28.74 0.89 3.05
CA ALA A 189 27.30 0.66 3.13
C ALA A 189 26.82 0.13 4.50
N ALA A 190 27.60 -0.74 5.15
CA ALA A 190 27.34 -1.16 6.53
C ALA A 190 27.48 0.02 7.52
N GLY A 191 28.43 0.93 7.25
CA GLY A 191 28.62 2.17 7.99
C GLY A 191 27.43 3.13 7.84
N VAL A 192 26.85 3.26 6.65
CA VAL A 192 25.70 4.14 6.39
C VAL A 192 24.44 3.66 7.12
N ALA A 193 24.08 2.39 7.02
CA ALA A 193 22.92 1.86 7.76
C ALA A 193 23.14 1.91 9.28
N HIS A 194 24.37 1.69 9.74
CA HIS A 194 24.74 1.84 11.15
C HIS A 194 24.64 3.31 11.61
N ALA A 195 25.15 4.25 10.82
CA ALA A 195 25.07 5.68 11.09
C ALA A 195 23.62 6.17 11.08
N LEU A 196 22.76 5.70 10.18
CA LEU A 196 21.34 5.99 10.19
C LEU A 196 20.68 5.48 11.48
N ARG A 197 21.02 4.25 11.92
CA ARG A 197 20.51 3.68 13.17
C ARG A 197 20.98 4.49 14.40
N GLU A 198 22.25 4.87 14.46
CA GLU A 198 22.76 5.71 15.55
C GLU A 198 22.10 7.10 15.56
N CYS A 199 21.95 7.74 14.39
CA CYS A 199 21.23 9.00 14.27
C CYS A 199 19.75 8.88 14.69
N ALA A 200 19.06 7.82 14.25
CA ALA A 200 17.67 7.58 14.63
C ALA A 200 17.53 7.31 16.13
N ARG A 201 18.44 6.52 16.72
CA ARG A 201 18.43 6.26 18.17
C ARG A 201 18.67 7.54 18.96
N ASN A 202 19.69 8.30 18.59
CA ASN A 202 20.14 9.47 19.36
C ASN A 202 19.21 10.69 19.20
N PHE A 203 18.58 10.88 18.03
CA PHE A 203 17.79 12.08 17.73
C PHE A 203 16.28 11.83 17.53
N LEU A 204 15.87 10.59 17.26
CA LEU A 204 14.47 10.22 17.03
C LEU A 204 13.94 9.23 18.07
N ALA A 205 14.78 8.74 19.00
CA ALA A 205 14.45 7.69 19.97
C ALA A 205 13.84 6.44 19.30
N TYR A 206 14.28 6.15 18.08
CA TYR A 206 13.76 5.05 17.26
C TYR A 206 14.85 4.02 17.01
N ASP A 207 14.58 2.76 17.38
CA ASP A 207 15.50 1.64 17.14
C ASP A 207 15.27 1.06 15.74
N VAL A 208 16.19 1.37 14.83
CA VAL A 208 16.14 0.86 13.46
C VAL A 208 16.67 -0.57 13.41
N ARG A 209 15.84 -1.51 12.96
CA ARG A 209 16.25 -2.89 12.62
C ARG A 209 16.33 -3.04 11.10
N PRO A 210 17.48 -2.73 10.47
CA PRO A 210 17.58 -2.78 9.03
C PRO A 210 17.54 -4.23 8.54
N VAL A 211 16.67 -4.51 7.57
CA VAL A 211 16.78 -5.71 6.74
C VAL A 211 17.98 -5.52 5.82
N ARG A 212 18.79 -6.56 5.62
CA ARG A 212 19.96 -6.50 4.77
C ARG A 212 19.76 -7.47 3.62
N ILE A 213 19.97 -6.97 2.41
CA ILE A 213 20.04 -7.81 1.21
C ILE A 213 21.41 -7.52 0.59
N ASP A 214 22.22 -8.56 0.47
CA ASP A 214 23.53 -8.48 -0.13
C ASP A 214 23.44 -8.92 -1.60
N PRO A 215 23.61 -8.00 -2.56
CA PRO A 215 23.50 -8.31 -3.98
C PRO A 215 24.68 -9.14 -4.50
N LEU A 216 25.73 -9.37 -3.71
CA LEU A 216 26.82 -10.29 -4.06
C LEU A 216 26.51 -11.76 -3.74
N GLN A 217 25.42 -12.03 -3.02
CA GLN A 217 25.01 -13.39 -2.74
C GLN A 217 24.46 -14.09 -3.99
N PRO A 218 24.45 -15.44 -4.02
CA PRO A 218 23.81 -16.17 -5.10
C PRO A 218 22.34 -15.76 -5.25
N GLU A 219 21.85 -15.70 -6.50
CA GLU A 219 20.49 -15.23 -6.83
C GLU A 219 19.41 -15.91 -5.97
N ALA A 220 19.51 -17.22 -5.74
CA ALA A 220 18.57 -17.97 -4.91
C ALA A 220 18.47 -17.44 -3.45
N HIS A 221 19.56 -16.92 -2.89
CA HIS A 221 19.53 -16.32 -1.54
C HIS A 221 18.87 -14.93 -1.58
N ILE A 222 19.16 -14.14 -2.61
CA ILE A 222 18.54 -12.83 -2.82
C ILE A 222 17.03 -12.99 -2.99
N GLU A 223 16.59 -13.95 -3.80
CA GLU A 223 15.17 -14.28 -3.98
C GLU A 223 14.51 -14.72 -2.67
N ALA A 224 15.17 -15.58 -1.88
CA ALA A 224 14.67 -16.02 -0.59
C ALA A 224 14.52 -14.87 0.42
N ASP A 225 15.50 -13.97 0.47
CA ASP A 225 15.46 -12.79 1.34
C ASP A 225 14.44 -11.75 0.85
N MET A 226 14.27 -11.61 -0.46
CA MET A 226 13.22 -10.77 -1.05
C MET A 226 11.83 -11.32 -0.74
N ARG A 227 11.62 -12.64 -0.87
CA ARG A 227 10.35 -13.29 -0.48
C ARG A 227 10.04 -13.06 1.00
N ARG A 228 11.03 -13.20 1.89
CA ARG A 228 10.87 -12.90 3.33
C ARG A 228 10.54 -11.43 3.58
N LEU A 229 11.18 -10.52 2.85
CA LEU A 229 10.88 -9.09 2.93
C LEU A 229 9.44 -8.82 2.51
N VAL A 230 9.01 -9.34 1.36
CA VAL A 230 7.66 -9.19 0.85
C VAL A 230 6.63 -9.74 1.83
N THR A 231 6.82 -10.95 2.38
CA THR A 231 5.92 -11.52 3.39
C THR A 231 5.78 -10.59 4.60
N ARG A 232 6.89 -10.05 5.12
CA ARG A 232 6.86 -9.09 6.23
C ARG A 232 6.15 -7.78 5.87
N LEU A 233 6.29 -7.31 4.64
CA LEU A 233 5.59 -6.12 4.17
C LEU A 233 4.07 -6.39 4.08
N LEU A 234 3.67 -7.56 3.59
CA LEU A 234 2.28 -7.98 3.51
C LEU A 234 1.64 -8.14 4.91
N GLU A 235 2.38 -8.60 5.92
CA GLU A 235 1.92 -8.64 7.32
C GLU A 235 1.54 -7.26 7.87
N HIS A 236 2.13 -6.19 7.31
CA HIS A 236 1.86 -4.80 7.67
C HIS A 236 1.14 -4.02 6.57
N ALA A 237 0.62 -4.72 5.55
CA ALA A 237 -0.18 -4.10 4.50
C ALA A 237 -1.53 -3.65 5.08
N MET A 238 -2.05 -2.57 4.52
CA MET A 238 -3.38 -2.07 4.90
C MET A 238 -4.40 -2.47 3.83
N PRO A 239 -5.49 -3.17 4.19
CA PRO A 239 -6.56 -3.42 3.24
C PRO A 239 -7.23 -2.09 2.87
N LEU A 240 -7.39 -1.83 1.58
CA LEU A 240 -8.10 -0.64 1.12
C LEU A 240 -9.62 -0.86 1.24
N PRO A 241 -10.39 0.10 1.76
CA PRO A 241 -11.83 -0.06 1.88
C PRO A 241 -12.45 -0.13 0.48
N CYS A 242 -12.99 -1.29 0.14
CA CYS A 242 -13.73 -1.55 -1.09
C CYS A 242 -15.21 -1.71 -0.74
N GLY A 243 -15.99 -0.64 -0.83
CA GLY A 243 -17.42 -0.68 -0.51
C GLY A 243 -18.06 0.70 -0.49
N THR A 244 -19.35 0.75 -0.84
CA THR A 244 -20.20 1.91 -0.58
C THR A 244 -20.21 2.15 0.93
N ALA A 245 -20.14 3.41 1.35
CA ALA A 245 -20.47 3.76 2.71
C ALA A 245 -21.94 3.37 2.93
N GLN A 246 -22.18 2.14 3.38
CA GLN A 246 -23.43 1.83 4.05
C GLN A 246 -23.29 2.50 5.41
N GLU A 247 -23.83 3.72 5.46
CA GLU A 247 -24.14 4.41 6.68
C GLU A 247 -24.72 3.39 7.67
N ASP A 248 -24.14 3.36 8.86
CA ASP A 248 -24.77 2.87 10.08
C ASP A 248 -26.07 3.68 10.27
N ALA A 249 -27.09 3.36 9.48
CA ALA A 249 -28.47 3.69 9.81
C ALA A 249 -28.81 2.77 10.97
N GLY A 250 -28.63 3.31 12.17
CA GLY A 250 -29.08 2.71 13.42
C GLY A 250 -30.47 2.14 13.22
N PHE A 251 -30.59 0.86 13.53
CA PHE A 251 -31.83 0.11 13.56
C PHE A 251 -32.68 0.68 14.72
N GLU A 252 -33.31 1.85 14.52
CA GLU A 252 -34.41 2.30 15.38
C GLU A 252 -35.59 1.39 15.11
N GLN A 253 -35.72 0.41 15.99
CA GLN A 253 -36.83 -0.52 16.10
C GLN A 253 -38.08 0.24 16.55
N SER A 254 -38.68 1.04 15.68
CA SER A 254 -40.05 1.54 15.85
C SER A 254 -41.00 0.42 15.44
N ALA A 255 -41.39 -0.39 16.42
CA ALA A 255 -42.45 -1.36 16.30
C ALA A 255 -43.77 -0.66 15.99
N GLU A 256 -44.18 -0.71 14.73
CA GLU A 256 -45.57 -0.55 14.30
C GLU A 256 -46.44 -1.55 15.07
N ARG A 257 -47.38 -1.05 15.89
CA ARG A 257 -48.53 -1.86 16.35
C ARG A 257 -49.70 -1.65 15.38
N PRO A 258 -50.37 -2.71 14.93
CA PRO A 258 -51.45 -2.61 13.97
C PRO A 258 -52.73 -2.11 14.65
N ARG A 259 -53.46 -1.27 13.91
CA ARG A 259 -54.86 -0.92 14.17
C ARG A 259 -55.73 -2.15 13.93
N GLU A 260 -56.51 -2.55 14.93
CA GLU A 260 -57.68 -3.38 14.71
C GLU A 260 -58.93 -2.78 15.36
N ARG A 261 -60.04 -2.98 14.66
CA ARG A 261 -61.29 -2.20 14.64
C ARG A 261 -62.28 -2.58 15.75
N VAL A 262 -62.97 -1.53 16.25
CA VAL A 262 -64.44 -1.37 16.40
C VAL A 262 -65.25 -2.47 17.10
N ARG A 263 -65.95 -2.09 18.19
CA ARG A 263 -67.39 -2.37 18.34
C ARG A 263 -68.13 -1.33 19.19
N PHE A 264 -69.36 -1.10 18.73
CA PHE A 264 -70.41 -0.16 19.14
C PHE A 264 -71.08 -0.50 20.49
N GLY A 265 -71.76 0.52 21.07
CA GLY A 265 -72.89 0.39 22.00
C GLY A 265 -72.84 1.49 23.09
N GLU A 266 -73.45 2.67 22.92
CA GLU A 266 -74.88 3.04 23.03
C GLU A 266 -75.21 3.80 24.33
N MET A 267 -75.96 4.90 24.14
CA MET A 267 -76.96 5.54 25.01
C MET A 267 -76.55 6.34 26.27
N SER A 268 -76.71 7.67 26.11
CA SER A 268 -77.57 8.57 26.89
C SER A 268 -77.73 8.36 28.41
N ARG A 269 -77.41 9.40 29.18
CA ARG A 269 -78.44 10.19 29.90
C ARG A 269 -77.87 11.46 30.57
N SER A 270 -78.68 12.50 30.48
CA SER A 270 -78.62 13.78 31.17
C SER A 270 -78.75 13.63 32.69
N HIS A 271 -78.02 14.46 33.44
CA HIS A 271 -78.60 15.44 34.37
C HIS A 271 -77.54 16.45 34.82
#